data_AF-A0A9E3SGJ9-F1
#
_entry.id   AF-A0A9E3SGJ9-F1
#
_cell.length_a   1.000
_cell.length_b   1.000
_cell.length_c   1.000
_cell.angle_alpha   90.00
_cell.angle_beta   90.00
_cell.angle_gamma   90.00
#
_symmetry.space_group_name_H-M   'P 1'
#
loop_
_entity.id
_entity.type
_entity.pdbx_description
1 polymer ?
#
loop_
_entity_poly.entity_id
_entity_poly.type
_entity_poly.pdbx_seq_one_letter_code
_entity_poly.pdbx_strand_id
1 'polypeptide(L)'
;NIYIILMLFTTIWLGGLGFYDDYIKVFKQDKKGLSPRLKITGQVILGLVVGLVMYFDDAVVMREKPVQVQQIVQEMPQTGKQSRFTLSENRSTKTTIPFIKNNEFDYAVLLKWMGGDYRQWAFLIFIPIVILIITAVSNGANLTDGMDGLAVGTSAIIGVTLGILAWVSGNFIFADYLNIMYLPNTGELTIFISAFVGANIGFMWYNSYPAQVFMGDTGSLALGGIIAVFAILIRKELLIPILCGIFLAESLSVLLQVGYFKYSRKKYGVGRRVFLMAPLHHHFQKLGYPEPKIVQRFLIVGIMLAVLTIITLKIR
;
A
#
# COMPACT_ATOMS: atom_id res chain seq x y z
N ASN A 1 -15.50 -3.08 -13.85
CA ASN A 1 -14.34 -3.69 -13.18
C ASN A 1 -14.36 -3.31 -11.70
N ILE A 2 -14.53 -4.27 -10.79
CA ILE A 2 -14.65 -4.01 -9.34
C ILE A 2 -13.40 -3.32 -8.77
N TYR A 3 -12.22 -3.60 -9.33
CA TYR A 3 -10.97 -2.98 -8.92
C TYR A 3 -10.97 -1.46 -9.15
N ILE A 4 -11.45 -1.00 -10.30
CA ILE A 4 -11.57 0.43 -10.59
C ILE A 4 -12.59 1.11 -9.69
N ILE A 5 -13.72 0.45 -9.43
CA ILE A 5 -14.76 0.99 -8.53
C ILE A 5 -14.17 1.19 -7.13
N LEU A 6 -13.41 0.21 -6.62
CA LEU A 6 -12.72 0.35 -5.33
C LEU A 6 -11.69 1.49 -5.33
N MET A 7 -10.94 1.67 -6.41
CA MET A 7 -9.96 2.77 -6.51
C MET A 7 -10.65 4.15 -6.53
N LEU A 8 -11.73 4.30 -7.30
CA LEU A 8 -12.50 5.55 -7.36
C LEU A 8 -13.18 5.84 -6.02
N PHE A 9 -13.78 4.81 -5.40
CA PHE A 9 -14.36 4.91 -4.07
C PHE A 9 -13.31 5.35 -3.04
N THR A 10 -12.13 4.72 -3.03
CA THR A 10 -11.02 5.07 -2.14
C THR A 10 -10.60 6.52 -2.30
N THR A 11 -10.46 6.97 -3.56
CA THR A 11 -10.06 8.34 -3.91
C THR A 11 -11.07 9.36 -3.39
N ILE A 12 -12.36 9.14 -3.63
CA ILE A 12 -13.42 10.04 -3.20
C ILE A 12 -13.57 10.00 -1.66
N TRP A 13 -13.50 8.82 -1.06
CA TRP A 13 -13.71 8.63 0.37
C TRP A 13 -12.63 9.30 1.21
N LEU A 14 -11.35 9.00 0.96
CA LEU A 14 -10.26 9.60 1.72
C LEU A 14 -9.96 11.03 1.31
N GLY A 15 -10.15 11.37 0.03
CA GLY A 15 -10.12 12.75 -0.42
C GLY A 15 -11.19 13.59 0.27
N GLY A 16 -12.42 13.07 0.37
CA GLY A 16 -13.51 13.73 1.10
C GLY A 16 -13.27 13.84 2.60
N LEU A 17 -12.70 12.80 3.23
CA LEU A 17 -12.33 12.82 4.65
C LEU A 17 -11.26 13.87 4.93
N GLY A 18 -10.22 13.94 4.10
CA GLY A 18 -9.17 14.95 4.20
C GLY A 18 -9.66 16.36 3.87
N PHE A 19 -10.52 16.49 2.87
CA PHE A 19 -11.17 17.76 2.53
C PHE A 19 -12.01 18.29 3.68
N TYR A 20 -12.78 17.42 4.35
CA TYR A 20 -13.55 17.82 5.50
C TYR A 20 -12.66 18.30 6.66
N ASP A 21 -11.51 17.67 6.86
CA ASP A 21 -10.52 18.10 7.84
C ASP A 21 -9.90 19.47 7.49
N ASP A 22 -9.44 19.64 6.25
CA ASP A 22 -8.88 20.90 5.76
C ASP A 22 -9.93 22.02 5.81
N TYR A 23 -11.18 21.72 5.48
CA TYR A 23 -12.30 22.65 5.58
C TYR A 23 -12.50 23.14 7.02
N ILE A 24 -12.46 22.25 8.01
CA ILE A 24 -12.56 22.64 9.43
C ILE A 24 -11.37 23.52 9.83
N LYS A 25 -10.15 23.13 9.45
CA LYS A 25 -8.92 23.86 9.80
C LYS A 25 -8.91 25.28 9.24
N VAL A 26 -9.31 25.43 7.97
CA VAL A 26 -9.21 26.69 7.23
C VAL A 26 -10.48 27.55 7.38
N PHE A 27 -11.66 26.99 7.12
CA PHE A 27 -12.91 27.77 7.12
C PHE A 27 -13.50 27.96 8.51
N LYS A 28 -13.48 26.92 9.35
CA LYS A 28 -13.98 27.04 10.74
C LYS A 28 -12.91 27.55 11.72
N GLN A 29 -11.69 27.79 11.24
CA GLN A 29 -10.54 28.27 12.01
C GLN A 29 -10.21 27.41 13.25
N ASP A 30 -10.65 26.15 13.29
CA ASP A 30 -10.30 25.23 14.35
C ASP A 30 -8.99 24.51 13.98
N LYS A 31 -7.89 25.02 14.53
CA LYS A 31 -6.54 24.48 14.29
C LYS A 31 -6.37 23.01 14.69
N LYS A 32 -7.29 22.44 15.49
CA LYS A 32 -7.25 21.00 15.82
C LYS A 32 -7.70 20.14 14.63
N GLY A 33 -8.48 20.70 13.71
CA GLY A 33 -9.12 19.97 12.63
C GLY A 33 -10.09 18.90 13.14
N LEU A 34 -10.34 17.92 12.29
CA LEU A 34 -11.10 16.71 12.58
C LEU A 34 -10.42 15.92 13.70
N SER A 35 -11.23 15.38 14.61
CA SER A 35 -10.71 14.56 15.69
C SER A 35 -9.89 13.36 15.13
N PRO A 36 -8.73 13.03 15.72
CA PRO A 36 -7.92 11.90 15.26
C PRO A 36 -8.69 10.57 15.23
N ARG A 37 -9.66 10.40 16.14
CA ARG A 37 -10.54 9.23 16.18
C ARG A 37 -11.37 9.10 14.91
N LEU A 38 -11.97 10.20 14.44
CA LEU A 38 -12.82 10.19 13.25
C LEU A 38 -12.01 9.95 11.97
N LYS A 39 -10.77 10.47 11.89
CA LYS A 39 -9.85 10.15 10.78
C LYS A 39 -9.56 8.65 10.71
N ILE A 40 -9.18 8.06 11.85
CA ILE A 40 -8.91 6.62 11.94
C ILE A 40 -10.18 5.81 11.65
N THR A 41 -11.34 6.21 12.17
CA THR A 41 -12.62 5.54 11.87
C THR A 41 -12.91 5.55 10.37
N GLY A 42 -12.69 6.67 9.67
CA GLY A 42 -12.85 6.75 8.23
C GLY A 42 -11.93 5.79 7.46
N GLN A 43 -10.66 5.69 7.87
CA GLN A 43 -9.71 4.73 7.29
C GLN A 43 -10.07 3.27 7.61
N VAL A 44 -10.57 2.98 8.81
CA VAL A 44 -11.04 1.65 9.22
C VAL A 44 -12.27 1.23 8.41
N ILE A 45 -13.23 2.15 8.18
CA ILE A 45 -14.40 1.89 7.33
C ILE A 45 -13.94 1.55 5.91
N LEU A 46 -13.01 2.30 5.35
CA LEU A 46 -12.45 1.99 4.03
C LEU A 46 -11.81 0.60 4.01
N GLY A 47 -10.99 0.26 5.01
CA GLY A 47 -10.36 -1.05 5.09
C GLY A 47 -11.35 -2.20 5.25
N LEU A 48 -12.45 -1.98 5.96
CA LEU A 48 -13.53 -2.95 6.07
C LEU A 48 -14.23 -3.15 4.72
N VAL A 49 -14.57 -2.08 4.00
CA VAL A 49 -15.17 -2.16 2.66
C VAL A 49 -14.25 -2.90 1.69
N VAL A 50 -12.98 -2.49 1.60
CA VAL A 50 -11.99 -3.12 0.71
C VAL A 50 -11.78 -4.58 1.09
N GLY A 51 -11.63 -4.90 2.38
CA GLY A 51 -11.42 -6.26 2.86
C GLY A 51 -12.62 -7.18 2.59
N LEU A 52 -13.85 -6.68 2.77
CA LEU A 52 -15.07 -7.42 2.48
C LEU A 52 -15.22 -7.69 0.98
N VAL A 53 -15.06 -6.67 0.12
CA VAL A 53 -15.16 -6.85 -1.33
C VAL A 53 -14.08 -7.81 -1.82
N MET A 54 -12.85 -7.67 -1.34
CA MET A 54 -11.74 -8.56 -1.72
C MET A 54 -11.89 -10.02 -1.29
N TYR A 55 -12.76 -10.30 -0.30
CA TYR A 55 -12.99 -11.65 0.23
C TYR A 55 -14.30 -12.28 -0.28
N PHE A 56 -15.37 -11.50 -0.39
CA PHE A 56 -16.72 -12.00 -0.67
C PHE A 56 -17.21 -11.76 -2.10
N ASP A 57 -16.59 -10.86 -2.86
CA ASP A 57 -17.03 -10.56 -4.23
C ASP A 57 -16.48 -11.59 -5.23
N ASP A 58 -17.38 -12.30 -5.89
CA ASP A 58 -17.03 -13.35 -6.86
C ASP A 58 -16.36 -12.77 -8.13
N ALA A 59 -16.44 -11.46 -8.39
CA ALA A 59 -15.71 -10.81 -9.48
C ALA A 59 -14.21 -10.65 -9.20
N VAL A 60 -13.77 -10.84 -7.94
CA VAL A 60 -12.35 -10.88 -7.55
C VAL A 60 -11.81 -12.29 -7.81
N VAL A 61 -11.77 -12.66 -9.09
CA VAL A 61 -11.34 -14.00 -9.53
C VAL A 61 -9.81 -14.07 -9.61
N MET A 62 -9.22 -15.01 -8.89
CA MET A 62 -7.84 -15.46 -9.12
C MET A 62 -7.87 -16.73 -9.95
N ARG A 63 -7.05 -16.78 -11.01
CA ARG A 63 -6.85 -17.99 -11.81
C ARG A 63 -5.57 -18.66 -11.33
N GLU A 64 -5.69 -19.79 -10.63
CA GLU A 64 -4.54 -20.57 -10.18
C GLU A 64 -3.89 -21.33 -11.34
N LYS A 65 -2.56 -21.50 -11.29
CA LYS A 65 -1.87 -22.54 -12.07
C LYS A 65 -2.15 -23.89 -11.38
N PRO A 66 -2.53 -24.96 -12.08
CA PRO A 66 -2.58 -26.28 -11.46
C PRO A 66 -1.18 -26.65 -10.97
N VAL A 67 -1.11 -27.14 -9.73
CA VAL A 67 0.05 -27.87 -9.20
C VAL A 67 0.41 -28.94 -10.24
N GLN A 68 1.71 -29.08 -10.54
CA GLN A 68 2.20 -30.10 -11.48
C GLN A 68 1.56 -31.46 -11.14
N VAL A 69 0.61 -31.90 -11.96
CA VAL A 69 0.15 -33.29 -11.95
C VAL A 69 1.29 -34.08 -12.57
N GLN A 70 2.22 -34.50 -11.72
CA GLN A 70 3.20 -35.50 -12.10
C GLN A 70 2.51 -36.86 -11.92
N GLN A 71 2.37 -37.58 -13.04
CA GLN A 71 1.75 -38.92 -13.22
C GLN A 71 0.21 -38.85 -13.22
N ILE A 72 -0.50 -39.09 -14.32
CA ILE A 72 -0.55 -40.32 -15.13
C ILE A 72 -0.61 -39.96 -16.62
N VAL A 73 0.43 -40.29 -17.39
CA VAL A 73 0.33 -40.43 -18.84
C VAL A 73 -0.09 -41.88 -19.09
N GLN A 74 -1.37 -42.10 -19.36
CA GLN A 74 -1.80 -43.31 -20.07
C GLN A 74 -2.41 -42.85 -21.39
N GLU A 75 -1.94 -43.50 -22.44
CA GLU A 75 -1.94 -43.12 -23.85
C GLU A 75 -3.30 -42.68 -24.40
N MET A 76 -3.33 -41.59 -25.18
CA MET A 76 -4.16 -41.45 -26.39
C MET A 76 -3.72 -40.22 -27.24
N PRO A 77 -3.93 -40.24 -28.58
CA PRO A 77 -3.14 -39.46 -29.54
C PRO A 77 -3.56 -37.99 -29.66
N GLN A 78 -2.61 -37.18 -30.10
CA GLN A 78 -2.72 -35.73 -30.21
C GLN A 78 -3.73 -35.27 -31.26
N THR A 79 -4.71 -34.45 -30.84
CA THR A 79 -5.24 -33.36 -31.66
C THR A 79 -5.95 -32.33 -30.77
N GLY A 80 -5.38 -31.13 -30.69
CA GLY A 80 -5.95 -30.00 -29.96
C GLY A 80 -4.98 -29.44 -28.92
N LYS A 81 -4.64 -28.16 -29.04
CA LYS A 81 -3.88 -27.41 -28.03
C LYS A 81 -4.62 -27.48 -26.69
N GLN A 82 -4.27 -28.43 -25.83
CA GLN A 82 -4.79 -28.54 -24.48
C GLN A 82 -4.20 -27.41 -23.63
N SER A 83 -5.03 -26.41 -23.36
CA SER A 83 -4.73 -25.34 -22.41
C SER A 83 -4.38 -25.92 -21.04
N ARG A 84 -3.18 -25.58 -20.54
CA ARG A 84 -2.61 -26.00 -19.23
C ARG A 84 -3.33 -25.38 -18.01
N PHE A 85 -4.60 -25.00 -18.12
CA PHE A 85 -5.38 -24.37 -17.06
C PHE A 85 -6.67 -25.12 -16.82
N THR A 86 -6.82 -25.69 -15.64
CA THR A 86 -8.13 -26.08 -15.11
C THR A 86 -8.84 -24.83 -14.61
N LEU A 87 -10.08 -24.62 -15.07
CA LEU A 87 -11.02 -23.61 -14.58
C LEU A 87 -11.50 -24.01 -13.18
N SER A 88 -10.65 -23.87 -12.16
CA SER A 88 -11.07 -24.01 -10.77
C SER A 88 -11.03 -22.63 -10.12
N GLU A 89 -12.19 -21.97 -10.09
CA GLU A 89 -12.44 -20.74 -9.35
C GLU A 89 -12.45 -21.04 -7.86
N ASN A 90 -11.31 -20.90 -7.19
CA ASN A 90 -11.22 -21.02 -5.73
C ASN A 90 -11.05 -19.63 -5.11
N ARG A 91 -11.99 -19.24 -4.25
CA ARG A 91 -11.88 -18.08 -3.35
C ARG A 91 -10.62 -18.25 -2.50
N SER A 92 -9.67 -17.33 -2.59
CA SER A 92 -8.35 -17.52 -1.99
C SER A 92 -7.79 -16.21 -1.42
N THR A 93 -7.36 -16.26 -0.17
CA THR A 93 -6.71 -15.16 0.57
C THR A 93 -5.20 -15.15 0.37
N LYS A 94 -4.74 -15.56 -0.80
CA LYS A 94 -3.31 -15.61 -1.09
C LYS A 94 -2.75 -14.23 -1.41
N THR A 95 -1.54 -13.98 -0.91
CA THR A 95 -0.75 -12.78 -1.14
C THR A 95 0.67 -13.14 -1.56
N THR A 96 1.38 -12.22 -2.20
CA THR A 96 2.76 -12.47 -2.65
C THR A 96 3.75 -12.20 -1.53
N ILE A 97 4.53 -13.19 -1.10
CA ILE A 97 5.61 -13.00 -0.12
C ILE A 97 6.86 -12.45 -0.79
N PRO A 98 7.53 -11.43 -0.22
CA PRO A 98 8.88 -11.09 -0.65
C PRO A 98 9.92 -12.13 -0.21
N PHE A 99 10.91 -12.40 -1.06
CA PHE A 99 12.16 -13.12 -0.73
C PHE A 99 12.06 -14.64 -0.47
N ILE A 100 10.99 -15.35 -0.84
CA ILE A 100 10.85 -16.81 -0.55
C ILE A 100 10.55 -17.63 -1.81
N LYS A 101 11.18 -18.79 -2.00
CA LYS A 101 10.82 -19.74 -3.08
C LYS A 101 9.38 -20.24 -2.89
N ASN A 102 8.55 -20.17 -3.93
CA ASN A 102 7.08 -20.34 -3.89
C ASN A 102 6.36 -19.20 -3.16
N ASN A 103 6.35 -18.03 -3.80
CA ASN A 103 5.95 -16.72 -3.30
C ASN A 103 4.46 -16.55 -2.89
N GLU A 104 3.68 -17.59 -2.68
CA GLU A 104 2.26 -17.45 -2.27
C GLU A 104 2.10 -17.72 -0.77
N PHE A 105 1.59 -16.75 -0.01
CA PHE A 105 1.14 -16.93 1.36
C PHE A 105 -0.37 -16.86 1.44
N ASP A 106 -1.00 -17.90 1.95
CA ASP A 106 -2.42 -17.88 2.25
C ASP A 106 -2.64 -17.48 3.72
N TYR A 107 -3.34 -16.36 3.96
CA TYR A 107 -3.68 -15.92 5.31
C TYR A 107 -4.47 -16.96 6.10
N ALA A 108 -5.17 -17.89 5.43
CA ALA A 108 -5.86 -18.99 6.09
C ALA A 108 -4.92 -19.90 6.91
N VAL A 109 -3.63 -20.01 6.54
CA VAL A 109 -2.67 -20.87 7.25
C VAL A 109 -2.50 -20.47 8.71
N LEU A 110 -2.67 -19.19 9.04
CA LEU A 110 -2.59 -18.70 10.42
C LEU A 110 -3.71 -19.23 11.31
N LEU A 111 -4.83 -19.69 10.73
CA LEU A 111 -5.97 -20.28 11.43
C LEU A 111 -5.94 -21.80 11.45
N LYS A 112 -4.86 -22.44 10.98
CA LYS A 112 -4.74 -23.90 10.92
C LYS A 112 -4.94 -24.58 12.28
N TRP A 113 -4.74 -23.87 13.39
CA TRP A 113 -4.99 -24.38 14.74
C TRP A 113 -6.50 -24.61 15.02
N MET A 114 -7.41 -23.97 14.27
CA MET A 114 -8.86 -23.96 14.55
C MET A 114 -9.62 -25.20 14.03
N GLY A 115 -8.96 -26.21 13.47
CA GLY A 115 -9.60 -27.44 12.97
C GLY A 115 -9.76 -27.49 11.45
N GLY A 116 -10.64 -28.36 10.93
CA GLY A 116 -10.73 -28.71 9.50
C GLY A 116 -11.21 -27.59 8.55
N ASP A 117 -12.09 -26.69 9.03
CA ASP A 117 -12.75 -25.65 8.20
C ASP A 117 -12.14 -24.24 8.33
N TYR A 118 -10.89 -24.15 8.77
CA TYR A 118 -10.21 -22.87 9.06
C TYR A 118 -10.18 -21.87 7.90
N ARG A 119 -10.27 -22.32 6.64
CA ARG A 119 -10.25 -21.46 5.45
C ARG A 119 -11.48 -20.54 5.36
N GLN A 120 -12.63 -20.97 5.87
CA GLN A 120 -13.85 -20.16 5.91
C GLN A 120 -13.72 -18.96 6.86
N TRP A 121 -12.80 -19.04 7.81
CA TRP A 121 -12.56 -18.01 8.82
C TRP A 121 -11.43 -17.05 8.45
N ALA A 122 -10.80 -17.21 7.28
CA ALA A 122 -9.64 -16.41 6.85
C ALA A 122 -9.93 -14.90 6.82
N PHE A 123 -11.18 -14.49 6.61
CA PHE A 123 -11.60 -13.09 6.68
C PHE A 123 -11.30 -12.43 8.03
N LEU A 124 -11.32 -13.20 9.14
CA LEU A 124 -11.04 -12.69 10.49
C LEU A 124 -9.60 -12.19 10.65
N ILE A 125 -8.67 -12.68 9.84
CA ILE A 125 -7.28 -12.22 9.84
C ILE A 125 -7.04 -11.25 8.69
N PHE A 126 -7.54 -11.56 7.51
CA PHE A 126 -7.32 -10.76 6.31
C PHE A 126 -7.86 -9.33 6.47
N ILE A 127 -9.08 -9.16 6.99
CA ILE A 127 -9.70 -7.82 7.12
C ILE A 127 -8.93 -6.94 8.12
N PRO A 128 -8.57 -7.39 9.34
CA PRO A 128 -7.73 -6.59 10.22
C PRO A 128 -6.38 -6.21 9.63
N ILE A 129 -5.74 -7.09 8.86
CA ILE A 129 -4.48 -6.77 8.17
C ILE A 129 -4.69 -5.69 7.11
N VAL A 130 -5.74 -5.80 6.29
CA VAL A 130 -6.10 -4.78 5.30
C VAL A 130 -6.34 -3.42 5.97
N ILE A 131 -7.10 -3.39 7.07
CA ILE A 131 -7.34 -2.18 7.87
C ILE A 131 -6.02 -1.60 8.38
N LEU A 132 -5.14 -2.44 8.94
CA LEU A 132 -3.85 -2.01 9.46
C LEU A 132 -2.97 -1.41 8.35
N ILE A 133 -2.92 -2.04 7.19
CA ILE A 133 -2.11 -1.55 6.06
C ILE A 133 -2.65 -0.21 5.56
N ILE A 134 -3.96 -0.08 5.33
CA ILE A 134 -4.58 1.17 4.85
C ILE A 134 -4.36 2.30 5.86
N THR A 135 -4.63 2.05 7.14
CA THR A 135 -4.45 3.06 8.20
C THR A 135 -2.97 3.45 8.36
N ALA A 136 -2.04 2.50 8.33
CA ALA A 136 -0.61 2.77 8.47
C ALA A 136 -0.06 3.60 7.30
N VAL A 137 -0.38 3.23 6.06
CA VAL A 137 0.14 3.91 4.87
C VAL A 137 -0.53 5.27 4.66
N SER A 138 -1.84 5.39 4.88
CA SER A 138 -2.56 6.68 4.78
C SER A 138 -2.06 7.69 5.81
N ASN A 139 -1.88 7.27 7.08
CA ASN A 139 -1.30 8.15 8.09
C ASN A 139 0.18 8.42 7.85
N GLY A 140 0.94 7.44 7.34
CA GLY A 140 2.34 7.64 6.99
C GLY A 140 2.55 8.65 5.86
N ALA A 141 1.70 8.62 4.83
CA ALA A 141 1.69 9.63 3.77
C ALA A 141 1.35 11.02 4.33
N ASN A 142 0.34 11.12 5.20
CA ASN A 142 -0.02 12.37 5.89
C ASN A 142 1.14 12.93 6.75
N LEU A 143 1.83 12.08 7.50
CA LEU A 143 3.02 12.50 8.26
C LEU A 143 4.20 12.89 7.37
N THR A 144 4.26 12.37 6.14
CA THR A 144 5.34 12.66 5.18
C THR A 144 5.10 13.97 4.43
N ASP A 145 3.87 14.49 4.41
CA ASP A 145 3.47 15.77 3.80
C ASP A 145 3.84 16.97 4.69
N GLY A 146 5.08 16.98 5.20
CA GLY A 146 5.63 18.03 6.07
C GLY A 146 6.73 18.89 5.42
N MET A 147 7.07 18.61 4.16
CA MET A 147 8.04 19.36 3.36
C MET A 147 7.63 19.38 1.89
N ASP A 148 8.04 20.44 1.20
CA ASP A 148 7.73 20.71 -0.21
C ASP A 148 8.23 19.57 -1.11
N GLY A 149 7.32 18.93 -1.86
CA GLY A 149 7.65 17.87 -2.81
C GLY A 149 7.88 16.48 -2.21
N LEU A 150 7.95 16.32 -0.87
CA LEU A 150 8.32 15.04 -0.26
C LEU A 150 7.25 13.96 -0.44
N ALA A 151 6.01 14.22 0.00
CA ALA A 151 4.92 13.24 -0.06
C ALA A 151 4.52 12.91 -1.50
N VAL A 152 4.41 13.92 -2.36
CA VAL A 152 4.07 13.73 -3.78
C VAL A 152 5.18 12.98 -4.52
N GLY A 153 6.45 13.34 -4.32
CA GLY A 153 7.57 12.71 -5.03
C GLY A 153 7.76 11.24 -4.62
N THR A 154 7.65 10.94 -3.32
CA THR A 154 7.69 9.56 -2.83
C THR A 154 6.49 8.75 -3.32
N SER A 155 5.30 9.34 -3.35
CA SER A 155 4.10 8.69 -3.90
C SER A 155 4.20 8.40 -5.40
N ALA A 156 4.80 9.30 -6.19
CA ALA A 156 5.04 9.07 -7.62
C ALA A 156 5.95 7.85 -7.86
N ILE A 157 7.05 7.74 -7.11
CA ILE A 157 7.98 6.59 -7.18
C ILE A 157 7.24 5.28 -6.85
N ILE A 158 6.44 5.28 -5.77
CA ILE A 158 5.63 4.13 -5.36
C ILE A 158 4.61 3.78 -6.46
N GLY A 159 3.92 4.78 -7.01
CA GLY A 159 2.92 4.61 -8.06
C GLY A 159 3.51 4.01 -9.34
N VAL A 160 4.67 4.49 -9.80
CA VAL A 160 5.38 3.91 -10.96
C VAL A 160 5.71 2.44 -10.70
N THR A 161 6.23 2.12 -9.51
CA THR A 161 6.58 0.75 -9.15
C THR A 161 5.35 -0.15 -9.14
N LEU A 162 4.27 0.27 -8.48
CA LEU A 162 3.00 -0.47 -8.46
C LEU A 162 2.40 -0.63 -9.86
N GLY A 163 2.54 0.38 -10.74
CA GLY A 163 2.09 0.29 -12.14
C GLY A 163 2.85 -0.75 -12.94
N ILE A 164 4.18 -0.82 -12.79
CA ILE A 164 4.99 -1.89 -13.38
C ILE A 164 4.53 -3.26 -12.85
N LEU A 165 4.33 -3.38 -11.53
CA LEU A 165 3.87 -4.63 -10.91
C LEU A 165 2.49 -5.06 -11.41
N ALA A 166 1.55 -4.13 -11.56
CA ALA A 166 0.21 -4.38 -12.08
C ALA A 166 0.28 -4.86 -13.54
N TRP A 167 1.03 -4.16 -14.39
CA TRP A 167 1.16 -4.51 -15.80
C TRP A 167 1.77 -5.90 -16.00
N VAL A 168 2.83 -6.21 -15.25
CA VAL A 168 3.50 -7.51 -15.29
C VAL A 168 2.58 -8.63 -14.79
N SER A 169 1.81 -8.40 -13.72
CA SER A 169 0.89 -9.40 -13.15
C SER A 169 -0.37 -9.59 -14.00
N GLY A 170 -0.75 -8.59 -14.80
CA GLY A 170 -1.89 -8.62 -15.70
C GLY A 170 -1.61 -9.22 -17.08
N ASN A 171 -0.35 -9.47 -17.42
CA ASN A 171 0.02 -10.12 -18.66
C ASN A 171 0.39 -11.59 -18.42
N PHE A 172 -0.32 -12.49 -19.09
CA PHE A 172 -0.16 -13.93 -18.94
C PHE A 172 1.28 -14.41 -19.20
N ILE A 173 1.93 -13.90 -20.25
CA ILE A 173 3.28 -14.31 -20.67
C ILE A 173 4.31 -13.90 -19.62
N PHE A 174 4.21 -12.66 -19.12
CA PHE A 174 5.14 -12.14 -18.12
C PHE A 174 4.91 -12.77 -16.75
N ALA A 175 3.64 -12.97 -16.36
CA ALA A 175 3.30 -13.67 -15.12
C ALA A 175 3.83 -15.10 -15.12
N ASP A 176 3.76 -15.80 -16.25
CA ASP A 176 4.33 -17.14 -16.40
C ASP A 176 5.87 -17.12 -16.33
N TYR A 177 6.52 -16.22 -17.07
CA TYR A 177 7.97 -16.08 -17.10
C TYR A 177 8.57 -15.75 -15.73
N LEU A 178 7.93 -14.86 -14.97
CA LEU A 178 8.36 -14.46 -13.64
C LEU A 178 7.87 -15.38 -12.53
N ASN A 179 7.05 -16.38 -12.86
CA ASN A 179 6.40 -17.28 -11.91
C ASN A 179 5.68 -16.52 -10.78
N ILE A 180 4.92 -15.51 -11.15
CA ILE A 180 4.07 -14.73 -10.25
C ILE A 180 2.60 -15.05 -10.51
N MET A 181 1.75 -14.72 -9.54
CA MET A 181 0.30 -14.87 -9.66
C MET A 181 -0.23 -14.02 -10.83
N TYR A 182 -1.00 -14.66 -11.71
CA TYR A 182 -1.69 -13.96 -12.80
C TYR A 182 -3.03 -13.41 -12.30
N LEU A 183 -3.22 -12.11 -12.46
CA LEU A 183 -4.43 -11.41 -12.03
C LEU A 183 -5.18 -10.87 -13.26
N PRO A 184 -6.29 -11.52 -13.67
CA PRO A 184 -7.05 -11.07 -14.83
C PRO A 184 -7.65 -9.68 -14.58
N ASN A 185 -7.84 -8.92 -15.66
CA ASN A 185 -8.47 -7.58 -15.65
C ASN A 185 -7.73 -6.50 -14.84
N THR A 186 -6.47 -6.73 -14.44
CA THR A 186 -5.60 -5.70 -13.82
C THR A 186 -5.03 -4.69 -14.81
N GLY A 187 -5.27 -4.87 -16.12
CA GLY A 187 -4.91 -3.88 -17.15
C GLY A 187 -5.54 -2.50 -16.89
N GLU A 188 -6.80 -2.45 -16.46
CA GLU A 188 -7.46 -1.17 -16.12
C GLU A 188 -6.80 -0.48 -14.92
N LEU A 189 -6.32 -1.24 -13.93
CA LEU A 189 -5.57 -0.66 -12.80
C LEU A 189 -4.29 0.03 -13.27
N THR A 190 -3.69 -0.43 -14.37
CA THR A 190 -2.50 0.21 -14.97
C THR A 190 -2.85 1.61 -15.52
N ILE A 191 -4.06 1.79 -16.06
CA ILE A 191 -4.55 3.09 -16.53
C ILE A 191 -4.74 4.03 -15.33
N PHE A 192 -5.43 3.55 -14.28
CA PHE A 192 -5.67 4.34 -13.07
C PHE A 192 -4.36 4.81 -12.43
N ILE A 193 -3.40 3.90 -12.23
CA ILE A 193 -2.13 4.25 -11.58
C ILE A 193 -1.25 5.15 -12.46
N SER A 194 -1.35 5.05 -13.79
CA SER A 194 -0.68 5.98 -14.71
C SER A 194 -1.26 7.40 -14.57
N ALA A 195 -2.59 7.53 -14.46
CA ALA A 195 -3.23 8.81 -14.18
C ALA A 195 -2.83 9.36 -12.80
N PHE A 196 -2.77 8.51 -11.77
CA PHE A 196 -2.26 8.86 -10.44
C PHE A 196 -0.83 9.38 -10.49
N VAL A 197 0.08 8.69 -11.18
CA VAL A 197 1.47 9.14 -11.35
C VAL A 197 1.53 10.47 -12.10
N GLY A 198 0.77 10.61 -13.20
CA GLY A 198 0.66 11.87 -13.94
C GLY A 198 0.17 13.04 -13.09
N ALA A 199 -0.86 12.80 -12.25
CA ALA A 199 -1.37 13.79 -11.31
C ALA A 199 -0.32 14.18 -10.26
N ASN A 200 0.44 13.22 -9.71
CA ASN A 200 1.53 13.52 -8.78
C ASN A 200 2.63 14.35 -9.45
N ILE A 201 3.07 13.98 -10.65
CA ILE A 201 4.09 14.75 -11.39
C ILE A 201 3.58 16.16 -11.72
N GLY A 202 2.33 16.29 -12.16
CA GLY A 202 1.70 17.58 -12.43
C GLY A 202 1.56 18.45 -11.17
N PHE A 203 1.18 17.87 -10.04
CA PHE A 203 1.12 18.57 -8.75
C PHE A 203 2.51 18.99 -8.26
N MET A 204 3.51 18.11 -8.43
CA MET A 204 4.89 18.36 -8.04
C MET A 204 5.47 19.58 -8.77
N TRP A 205 5.01 19.91 -9.98
CA TRP A 205 5.39 21.15 -10.66
C TRP A 205 5.15 22.41 -9.82
N TYR A 206 4.04 22.44 -9.06
CA TYR A 206 3.64 23.56 -8.21
C TYR A 206 4.02 23.38 -6.74
N ASN A 207 4.27 22.14 -6.30
CA ASN A 207 4.60 21.81 -4.92
C ASN A 207 6.11 21.66 -4.67
N SER A 208 6.94 21.59 -5.72
CA SER A 208 8.40 21.60 -5.57
C SER A 208 8.87 22.89 -4.91
N TYR A 209 9.88 22.78 -4.05
CA TYR A 209 10.39 23.92 -3.29
C TYR A 209 10.84 25.08 -4.21
N PRO A 210 10.42 26.33 -3.94
CA PRO A 210 9.45 26.74 -2.92
C PRO A 210 7.99 26.50 -3.35
N ALA A 211 7.19 25.83 -2.52
CA ALA A 211 5.83 25.44 -2.89
C ALA A 211 4.88 26.63 -3.10
N GLN A 212 4.10 26.55 -4.18
CA GLN A 212 3.00 27.47 -4.50
C GLN A 212 1.65 26.93 -4.05
N VAL A 213 1.52 25.60 -4.00
CA VAL A 213 0.30 24.89 -3.60
C VAL A 213 0.66 23.79 -2.60
N PHE A 214 -0.04 23.77 -1.47
CA PHE A 214 0.08 22.72 -0.46
C PHE A 214 -0.96 21.61 -0.68
N MET A 215 -0.57 20.38 -0.36
CA MET A 215 -1.40 19.19 -0.57
C MET A 215 -2.53 19.08 0.46
N GLY A 216 -2.22 19.36 1.73
CA GLY A 216 -3.18 19.27 2.83
C GLY A 216 -3.57 17.82 3.18
N ASP A 217 -4.51 17.67 4.11
CA ASP A 217 -5.01 16.36 4.50
C ASP A 217 -5.83 15.72 3.37
N THR A 218 -6.44 16.55 2.50
CA THR A 218 -7.18 16.13 1.29
C THR A 218 -6.34 15.22 0.41
N GLY A 219 -5.16 15.68 0.00
CA GLY A 219 -4.31 14.89 -0.90
C GLY A 219 -3.52 13.82 -0.14
N SER A 220 -2.96 14.13 1.03
CA SER A 220 -2.04 13.22 1.71
C SER A 220 -2.72 11.94 2.22
N LEU A 221 -3.94 12.05 2.77
CA LEU A 221 -4.72 10.87 3.17
C LEU A 221 -5.13 10.03 1.95
N ALA A 222 -5.53 10.70 0.86
CA ALA A 222 -5.93 10.04 -0.38
C ALA A 222 -4.76 9.32 -1.05
N LEU A 223 -3.57 9.94 -1.14
CA LEU A 223 -2.38 9.32 -1.73
C LEU A 223 -2.01 8.01 -1.02
N GLY A 224 -1.88 8.05 0.31
CA GLY A 224 -1.50 6.85 1.06
C GLY A 224 -2.59 5.77 1.01
N GLY A 225 -3.87 6.16 1.00
CA GLY A 225 -4.98 5.24 0.84
C GLY A 225 -5.02 4.56 -0.54
N ILE A 226 -4.86 5.34 -1.62
CA ILE A 226 -4.76 4.85 -3.00
C ILE A 226 -3.61 3.84 -3.11
N ILE A 227 -2.43 4.19 -2.60
CA ILE A 227 -1.25 3.31 -2.61
C ILE A 227 -1.53 1.99 -1.89
N ALA A 228 -2.13 2.06 -0.69
CA ALA A 228 -2.44 0.89 0.12
C ALA A 228 -3.45 -0.02 -0.57
N VAL A 229 -4.59 0.54 -0.99
CA VAL A 229 -5.65 -0.22 -1.66
C VAL A 229 -5.12 -0.82 -2.95
N PHE A 230 -4.39 -0.05 -3.77
CA PHE A 230 -3.83 -0.55 -5.01
C PHE A 230 -2.93 -1.75 -4.80
N ALA A 231 -2.03 -1.71 -3.81
CA ALA A 231 -1.15 -2.84 -3.48
C ALA A 231 -1.93 -4.09 -3.05
N ILE A 232 -3.02 -3.92 -2.31
CA ILE A 232 -3.92 -5.01 -1.90
C ILE A 232 -4.63 -5.61 -3.13
N LEU A 233 -5.11 -4.77 -4.06
CA LEU A 233 -5.78 -5.24 -5.28
C LEU A 233 -4.84 -6.07 -6.16
N ILE A 234 -3.56 -5.72 -6.23
CA ILE A 234 -2.57 -6.47 -7.00
C ILE A 234 -1.90 -7.62 -6.22
N ARG A 235 -2.38 -7.94 -5.01
CA ARG A 235 -1.85 -8.99 -4.12
C ARG A 235 -0.34 -8.82 -3.79
N LYS A 236 0.11 -7.57 -3.66
CA LYS A 236 1.50 -7.18 -3.31
C LYS A 236 1.58 -6.41 -2.00
N GLU A 237 0.59 -6.55 -1.12
CA GLU A 237 0.51 -5.86 0.16
C GLU A 237 1.70 -6.16 1.09
N LEU A 238 2.31 -7.35 1.03
CA LEU A 238 3.51 -7.67 1.81
C LEU A 238 4.79 -6.97 1.31
N LEU A 239 4.75 -6.33 0.13
CA LEU A 239 5.84 -5.49 -0.36
C LEU A 239 5.76 -4.06 0.17
N ILE A 240 4.62 -3.64 0.71
CA ILE A 240 4.42 -2.27 1.23
C ILE A 240 5.46 -1.88 2.29
N PRO A 241 5.87 -2.75 3.24
CA PRO A 241 6.88 -2.36 4.22
C PRO A 241 8.21 -1.87 3.62
N ILE A 242 8.57 -2.39 2.46
CA ILE A 242 9.78 -1.99 1.72
C ILE A 242 9.46 -0.80 0.84
N LEU A 243 8.42 -0.92 0.00
CA LEU A 243 8.08 0.06 -1.02
C LEU A 243 7.67 1.42 -0.41
N CYS A 244 6.87 1.40 0.66
CA CYS A 244 6.47 2.57 1.43
C CYS A 244 7.40 2.82 2.63
N GLY A 245 8.65 2.35 2.56
CA GLY A 245 9.59 2.39 3.68
C GLY A 245 9.82 3.80 4.24
N ILE A 246 9.72 4.85 3.41
CA ILE A 246 9.80 6.25 3.87
C ILE A 246 8.59 6.60 4.75
N PHE A 247 7.37 6.33 4.29
CA PHE A 247 6.14 6.60 5.07
C PHE A 247 6.16 5.85 6.41
N LEU A 248 6.66 4.61 6.40
CA LEU A 248 6.79 3.81 7.61
C LEU A 248 7.90 4.31 8.53
N ALA A 249 9.05 4.72 7.99
CA ALA A 249 10.12 5.31 8.79
C ALA A 249 9.67 6.60 9.47
N GLU A 250 8.93 7.45 8.75
CA GLU A 250 8.32 8.66 9.29
C GLU A 250 7.33 8.32 10.41
N SER A 251 6.39 7.40 10.16
CA SER A 251 5.41 6.95 11.16
C SER A 251 6.07 6.32 12.40
N LEU A 252 7.07 5.46 12.18
CA LEU A 252 7.79 4.78 13.24
C LEU A 252 8.58 5.77 14.09
N SER A 253 9.16 6.81 13.48
CA SER A 253 9.86 7.86 14.22
C SER A 253 8.94 8.60 15.19
N VAL A 254 7.71 8.90 14.77
CA VAL A 254 6.69 9.52 15.63
C VAL A 254 6.27 8.57 16.74
N LEU A 255 6.03 7.30 16.44
CA LEU A 255 5.64 6.29 17.42
C LEU A 255 6.71 6.09 18.48
N LEU A 256 7.98 5.95 18.08
CA LEU A 256 9.13 5.85 18.97
C LEU A 256 9.31 7.10 19.81
N GLN A 257 9.21 8.29 19.20
CA GLN A 257 9.35 9.56 19.90
C GLN A 257 8.26 9.73 20.99
N VAL A 258 6.99 9.54 20.64
CA VAL A 258 5.87 9.70 21.58
C VAL A 258 5.90 8.61 22.66
N GLY A 259 6.19 7.37 22.28
CA GLY A 259 6.30 6.24 23.20
C GLY A 259 7.43 6.45 24.22
N TYR A 260 8.62 6.82 23.76
CA TYR A 260 9.77 7.08 24.61
C TYR A 260 9.57 8.31 25.50
N PHE A 261 8.95 9.37 24.98
CA PHE A 261 8.66 10.57 25.77
C PHE A 261 7.68 10.28 26.92
N LYS A 262 6.64 9.46 26.67
CA LYS A 262 5.71 8.99 27.72
C LYS A 262 6.41 8.09 28.74
N TYR A 263 7.20 7.13 28.26
CA TYR A 263 7.95 6.22 29.12
C TYR A 263 8.95 6.95 30.02
N SER A 264 9.78 7.83 29.45
CA SER A 264 10.80 8.58 30.18
C SER A 264 10.19 9.56 31.18
N ARG A 265 9.08 10.22 30.84
CA ARG A 265 8.33 11.05 31.79
C ARG A 265 7.82 10.23 32.98
N LYS A 266 7.30 9.02 32.75
CA LYS A 266 6.82 8.13 33.81
C LYS A 266 7.95 7.61 34.70
N LYS A 267 9.11 7.30 34.12
CA LYS A 267 10.24 6.68 34.83
C LYS A 267 11.19 7.67 35.50
N TYR A 268 11.48 8.80 34.86
CA TYR A 268 12.52 9.75 35.27
C TYR A 268 11.96 11.13 35.65
N GLY A 269 10.63 11.31 35.66
CA GLY A 269 9.96 12.59 35.94
C GLY A 269 10.03 13.62 34.81
N VAL A 270 11.04 13.53 33.93
CA VAL A 270 11.24 14.43 32.79
C VAL A 270 11.12 13.66 31.47
N GLY A 271 10.33 14.19 30.54
CA GLY A 271 10.19 13.61 29.20
C GLY A 271 11.45 13.86 28.36
N ARG A 272 12.12 12.78 27.95
CA ARG A 272 13.29 12.80 27.07
C ARG A 272 12.87 12.50 25.63
N ARG A 273 13.58 13.08 24.67
CA ARG A 273 13.33 12.92 23.23
C ARG A 273 14.40 12.00 22.61
N VAL A 274 14.01 11.16 21.66
CA VAL A 274 14.93 10.31 20.88
C VAL A 274 15.49 11.10 19.71
N PHE A 275 14.60 11.73 18.93
CA PHE A 275 14.93 12.65 17.85
C PHE A 275 14.75 14.09 18.30
N LEU A 276 15.49 15.02 17.70
CA LEU A 276 15.35 16.46 17.98
C LEU A 276 13.91 16.94 17.79
N MET A 277 13.27 16.45 16.72
CA MET A 277 11.87 16.61 16.39
C MET A 277 11.41 15.38 15.59
N ALA A 278 10.16 14.98 15.73
CA ALA A 278 9.54 13.95 14.88
C ALA A 278 8.43 14.62 14.05
N PRO A 279 8.22 14.25 12.77
CA PRO A 279 8.83 13.12 12.05
C PRO A 279 10.31 13.31 11.64
N LEU A 280 10.93 12.30 11.01
CA LEU A 280 12.37 12.25 10.67
C LEU A 280 12.85 13.43 9.83
N HIS A 281 12.05 13.88 8.87
CA HIS A 281 12.46 15.03 8.06
C HIS A 281 12.71 16.29 8.91
N HIS A 282 11.87 16.56 9.93
CA HIS A 282 12.10 17.67 10.85
C HIS A 282 13.32 17.46 11.75
N HIS A 283 13.69 16.21 12.06
CA HIS A 283 14.95 15.93 12.74
C HIS A 283 16.15 16.42 11.91
N PHE A 284 16.18 16.09 10.61
CA PHE A 284 17.24 16.56 9.72
C PHE A 284 17.21 18.08 9.50
N GLN A 285 16.02 18.69 9.44
CA GLN A 285 15.89 20.14 9.38
C GLN A 285 16.49 20.81 10.63
N LYS A 286 16.26 20.25 11.82
CA LYS A 286 16.86 20.74 13.08
C LYS A 286 18.37 20.53 13.17
N LEU A 287 18.94 19.62 12.39
CA LEU A 287 20.38 19.46 12.24
C LEU A 287 21.00 20.48 11.26
N GLY A 288 20.20 21.37 10.66
CA GLY A 288 20.67 22.42 9.75
C GLY A 288 20.73 22.01 8.28
N TYR A 289 20.12 20.89 7.88
CA TYR A 289 20.05 20.50 6.47
C TYR A 289 19.02 21.37 5.73
N PRO A 290 19.35 21.91 4.54
CA PRO A 290 18.37 22.60 3.71
C PRO A 290 17.24 21.67 3.27
N GLU A 291 16.00 22.15 3.28
CA GLU A 291 14.81 21.37 2.96
C GLU A 291 14.88 20.66 1.59
N PRO A 292 15.27 21.32 0.47
CA PRO A 292 15.42 20.64 -0.81
C PRO A 292 16.41 19.48 -0.76
N LYS A 293 17.47 19.59 0.05
CA LYS A 293 18.48 18.53 0.21
C LYS A 293 17.92 17.33 0.96
N ILE A 294 17.05 17.54 1.94
CA ILE A 294 16.37 16.45 2.67
C ILE A 294 15.41 15.74 1.73
N VAL A 295 14.56 16.49 1.03
CA VAL A 295 13.59 15.95 0.07
C VAL A 295 14.29 15.08 -0.98
N GLN A 296 15.34 15.60 -1.63
CA GLN A 296 16.07 14.85 -2.66
C GLN A 296 16.71 13.57 -2.13
N ARG A 297 17.25 13.59 -0.89
CA ARG A 297 17.81 12.38 -0.26
C ARG A 297 16.74 11.33 0.01
N PHE A 298 15.57 11.76 0.48
CA PHE A 298 14.44 10.85 0.69
C PHE A 298 13.98 10.27 -0.65
N LEU A 299 13.90 11.06 -1.72
CA LEU A 299 13.58 10.55 -3.05
C LEU A 299 14.62 9.53 -3.56
N ILE A 300 15.92 9.78 -3.35
CA ILE A 300 16.98 8.81 -3.69
C ILE A 300 16.76 7.49 -2.93
N VAL A 301 16.49 7.55 -1.62
CA VAL A 301 16.17 6.35 -0.82
C VAL A 301 14.90 5.68 -1.34
N GLY A 302 13.88 6.44 -1.72
CA GLY A 302 12.63 5.93 -2.29
C GLY A 302 12.87 5.16 -3.59
N ILE A 303 13.70 5.69 -4.48
CA ILE A 303 14.11 4.99 -5.72
C ILE A 303 14.86 3.71 -5.39
N MET A 304 15.77 3.72 -4.41
CA MET A 304 16.47 2.50 -3.98
C MET A 304 15.51 1.44 -3.43
N LEU A 305 14.53 1.83 -2.63
CA LEU A 305 13.49 0.94 -2.11
C LEU A 305 12.58 0.38 -3.21
N ALA A 306 12.23 1.19 -4.22
CA ALA A 306 11.49 0.76 -5.40
C ALA A 306 12.27 -0.29 -6.21
N VAL A 307 13.55 -0.03 -6.48
CA VAL A 307 14.44 -0.98 -7.16
C VAL A 307 14.57 -2.27 -6.36
N LEU A 308 14.78 -2.17 -5.04
CA LEU A 308 14.84 -3.33 -4.16
C LEU A 308 13.55 -4.15 -4.25
N THR A 309 12.39 -3.49 -4.22
CA THR A 309 11.07 -4.11 -4.36
C THR A 309 10.95 -4.90 -5.66
N ILE A 310 11.37 -4.34 -6.79
CA ILE A 310 11.34 -5.04 -8.10
C ILE A 310 12.30 -6.23 -8.09
N ILE A 311 13.50 -6.06 -7.54
CA ILE A 311 14.50 -7.14 -7.45
C ILE A 311 13.97 -8.31 -6.62
N THR A 312 13.20 -8.05 -5.54
CA THR A 312 12.62 -9.13 -4.71
C THR A 312 11.78 -10.12 -5.49
N LEU A 313 11.15 -9.70 -6.60
CA LEU A 313 10.38 -10.60 -7.47
C LEU A 313 11.25 -11.55 -8.29
N LYS A 314 12.49 -11.13 -8.59
CA LYS A 314 13.42 -11.88 -9.44
C LYS A 314 14.33 -12.81 -8.63
N ILE A 315 14.50 -12.56 -7.33
CA ILE A 315 15.32 -13.41 -6.47
C ILE A 315 14.65 -14.79 -6.38
N ARG A 316 15.25 -15.73 -7.12
CA ARG A 316 14.91 -17.15 -7.20
C ARG A 316 15.83 -17.93 -6.27
#